data_AF-A0A1M7T2E5-F1
#
_entry.id   AF-A0A1M7T2E5-F1
#
_cell.length_a   1.000
_cell.length_b   1.000
_cell.length_c   1.000
_cell.angle_alpha   90.00
_cell.angle_beta   90.00
_cell.angle_gamma   90.00
#
_symmetry.space_group_name_H-M   'P 1'
#
loop_
_entity.id
_entity.type
_entity.pdbx_description
1 polymer ?
#
loop_
_entity_poly.entity_id
_entity_poly.type
_entity_poly.pdbx_seq_one_letter_code
_entity_poly.pdbx_strand_id
1 'polypeptide(L)'
;MTSSPAPVRGVPVARRVGLVLLLAALLGVVLALLAGPASAAPTAPVEPTAPTAPVVPGVDGGVDISIGGGSPSTSITLILAITVLSVAPAVLLLATSFTKIIVVLSLTRNALGMQMSPPNTVLTGIALFLTLFVMGPVFSEINGIAVQPYLNGAMTVSQAYDVGVVPLREFLLDNTREDELSLMVGLSGEEAPTDAAAVSMTTLVPAFVLSELKSAFIIGLVVFIPFLVLDMLVSAALMSMGMMMVPPVIVSLPFKLLLFVVVDGWALITTALVGSYG
;
A
#
# COMPACT_ATOMS: atom_id res chain seq x y z
N MET A 1 24.67 47.68 2.51
CA MET A 1 23.41 47.81 3.25
C MET A 1 22.72 46.46 3.23
N THR A 2 22.86 45.72 4.32
CA THR A 2 22.46 44.31 4.46
C THR A 2 21.04 44.22 5.00
N SER A 3 20.15 43.61 4.23
CA SER A 3 18.76 43.31 4.59
C SER A 3 18.70 42.22 5.67
N SER A 4 18.08 42.56 6.80
CA SER A 4 17.82 41.67 7.94
C SER A 4 16.67 40.70 7.63
N PRO A 5 16.71 39.41 8.03
CA PRO A 5 15.64 38.46 7.75
C PRO A 5 14.47 38.58 8.75
N ALA A 6 13.26 38.33 8.27
CA ALA A 6 12.02 38.38 9.05
C ALA A 6 11.91 37.25 10.08
N PRO A 7 11.26 37.48 11.25
CA PRO A 7 11.12 36.45 12.27
C PRO A 7 10.03 35.43 11.92
N VAL A 8 10.38 34.14 12.02
CA VAL A 8 9.49 32.99 11.90
C VAL A 8 8.50 32.99 13.08
N ARG A 9 7.20 33.13 12.79
CA ARG A 9 6.12 33.04 13.79
C ARG A 9 6.01 31.59 14.31
N GLY A 10 6.57 31.34 15.49
CA GLY A 10 6.34 30.10 16.23
C GLY A 10 4.87 29.93 16.59
N VAL A 11 4.33 28.74 16.37
CA VAL A 11 2.98 28.38 16.81
C VAL A 11 2.91 28.47 18.34
N PRO A 12 1.95 29.22 18.92
CA PRO A 12 1.93 29.46 20.36
C PRO A 12 1.81 28.16 21.14
N VAL A 13 2.64 28.02 22.18
CA VAL A 13 2.71 26.87 23.10
C VAL A 13 1.31 26.47 23.63
N ALA A 14 0.41 27.45 23.79
CA ALA A 14 -0.99 27.24 24.14
C ALA A 14 -1.75 26.28 23.23
N ARG A 15 -1.45 26.25 21.91
CA ARG A 15 -2.11 25.36 20.95
C ARG A 15 -1.61 23.92 21.05
N ARG A 16 -0.33 23.72 21.43
CA ARG A 16 0.24 22.39 21.71
C ARG A 16 -0.30 21.82 23.01
N VAL A 17 -0.42 22.64 24.06
CA VAL A 17 -1.03 22.25 25.34
C VAL A 17 -2.51 21.92 25.16
N GLY A 18 -3.25 22.72 24.37
CA GLY A 18 -4.64 22.44 24.05
C GLY A 18 -4.84 21.10 23.34
N LEU A 19 -3.98 20.76 22.37
CA LEU A 19 -4.07 19.50 21.63
C LEU A 19 -3.72 18.27 22.50
N VAL A 20 -2.75 18.40 23.41
CA VAL A 20 -2.40 17.34 24.36
C VAL A 20 -3.51 17.11 25.38
N LEU A 21 -4.14 18.17 25.88
CA LEU A 21 -5.28 18.06 26.81
C LEU A 21 -6.51 17.44 26.14
N LEU A 22 -6.76 17.74 24.86
CA LEU A 22 -7.86 17.18 24.08
C LEU A 22 -7.64 15.68 23.79
N LEU A 23 -6.40 15.28 23.49
CA LEU A 23 -6.00 13.87 23.33
C LEU A 23 -6.09 13.09 24.65
N ALA A 24 -5.69 13.69 25.77
CA ALA A 24 -5.82 13.08 27.10
C ALA A 24 -7.29 12.90 27.51
N ALA A 25 -8.15 13.88 27.20
CA ALA A 25 -9.58 13.81 27.45
C ALA A 25 -10.27 12.73 26.59
N LEU A 26 -9.90 12.63 25.31
CA LEU A 26 -10.40 11.58 24.40
C LEU A 26 -9.98 10.18 24.87
N LEU A 27 -8.74 10.01 25.33
CA LEU A 27 -8.26 8.75 25.88
C LEU A 27 -8.99 8.36 27.18
N GLY A 28 -9.26 9.33 28.05
CA GLY A 28 -10.04 9.11 29.27
C GLY A 28 -11.48 8.68 29.01
N VAL A 29 -12.13 9.28 28.01
CA VAL A 29 -13.50 8.90 27.59
C VAL A 29 -13.51 7.49 26.99
N VAL A 30 -12.54 7.15 26.15
CA VAL A 30 -12.41 5.79 25.58
C VAL A 30 -12.18 4.76 26.69
N LEU A 31 -11.33 5.05 27.67
CA LEU A 31 -11.07 4.12 28.78
C LEU A 31 -12.31 3.92 29.66
N ALA A 32 -13.12 4.98 29.87
CA ALA A 32 -14.38 4.90 30.59
C ALA A 32 -15.47 4.11 29.83
N LEU A 33 -15.47 4.16 28.48
CA LEU A 33 -16.37 3.39 27.63
C LEU A 33 -16.00 1.89 27.54
N LEU A 34 -14.73 1.53 27.74
CA LEU A 34 -14.30 0.13 27.83
C LEU A 34 -14.45 -0.48 29.22
N ALA A 35 -14.54 0.34 30.28
CA ALA A 35 -14.73 -0.11 31.66
C ALA A 35 -16.22 -0.28 32.00
N GLY A 36 -16.92 -1.15 31.27
CA GLY A 36 -18.24 -1.64 31.68
C GLY A 36 -18.14 -2.44 32.99
N PRO A 37 -19.14 -2.40 33.89
CA PRO A 37 -19.08 -3.11 35.15
C PRO A 37 -19.17 -4.62 34.89
N ALA A 38 -18.02 -5.30 34.93
CA ALA A 38 -17.94 -6.75 34.97
C ALA A 38 -18.33 -7.22 36.39
N SER A 39 -19.63 -7.34 36.63
CA SER A 39 -20.17 -8.09 37.77
C SER A 39 -21.12 -9.15 37.23
N ALA A 40 -20.57 -10.31 36.90
CA ALA A 40 -21.35 -11.49 36.57
C ALA A 40 -21.51 -12.33 37.86
N ALA A 41 -22.68 -12.24 38.48
CA ALA A 41 -23.08 -13.20 39.52
C ALA A 41 -23.40 -14.56 38.86
N PRO A 42 -23.11 -15.70 39.52
CA PRO A 42 -23.39 -17.01 38.95
C PRO A 42 -24.90 -17.25 38.91
N THR A 43 -25.47 -17.30 37.71
CA THR A 43 -26.86 -17.74 37.47
C THR A 43 -26.92 -19.26 37.35
N ALA A 44 -27.94 -19.88 37.96
CA ALA A 44 -28.19 -21.32 37.92
C ALA A 44 -28.38 -21.84 36.47
N PRO A 45 -28.16 -23.15 36.20
CA PRO A 45 -28.28 -23.70 34.85
C PRO A 45 -29.71 -23.58 34.35
N VAL A 46 -29.89 -22.86 33.25
CA VAL A 46 -31.17 -22.81 32.52
C VAL A 46 -31.24 -24.06 31.65
N GLU A 47 -32.37 -24.78 31.69
CA GLU A 47 -32.60 -25.96 30.84
C GLU A 47 -32.40 -25.61 29.35
N PRO A 48 -31.88 -26.55 28.52
CA PRO A 48 -31.64 -26.28 27.11
C PRO A 48 -32.93 -25.86 26.43
N THR A 49 -32.97 -24.61 25.97
CA THR A 49 -34.06 -24.16 25.09
C THR A 49 -33.95 -24.98 23.82
N ALA A 50 -35.03 -25.71 23.46
CA ALA A 50 -35.09 -26.46 22.22
C ALA A 50 -34.70 -25.54 21.04
N PRO A 51 -33.94 -26.04 20.04
CA PRO A 51 -33.48 -25.23 18.93
C PRO A 51 -34.71 -24.60 18.27
N THR A 52 -34.79 -23.28 18.34
CA THR A 52 -35.74 -22.53 17.54
C THR A 52 -35.32 -22.74 16.09
N ALA A 53 -36.14 -23.46 15.32
CA ALA A 53 -35.92 -23.60 13.89
C ALA A 53 -35.73 -22.21 13.28
N PRO A 54 -34.82 -22.03 12.32
CA PRO A 54 -34.64 -20.73 11.67
C PRO A 54 -36.00 -20.28 11.15
N VAL A 55 -36.50 -19.14 11.64
CA VAL A 55 -37.57 -18.42 10.95
C VAL A 55 -36.90 -17.86 9.70
N VAL A 56 -37.00 -18.62 8.61
CA VAL A 56 -36.79 -18.11 7.26
C VAL A 56 -37.97 -17.17 7.01
N PRO A 57 -37.77 -15.84 6.89
CA PRO A 57 -38.82 -14.98 6.37
C PRO A 57 -39.29 -15.57 5.04
N GLY A 58 -40.61 -15.67 4.86
CA GLY A 58 -41.29 -16.41 3.80
C GLY A 58 -40.45 -16.65 2.54
N VAL A 59 -40.36 -17.92 2.15
CA VAL A 59 -39.74 -18.40 0.91
C VAL A 59 -40.61 -18.01 -0.30
N ASP A 60 -40.86 -16.70 -0.45
CA ASP A 60 -41.21 -16.01 -1.70
C ASP A 60 -40.01 -15.20 -2.22
N GLY A 61 -38.88 -15.22 -1.50
CA GLY A 61 -37.59 -14.66 -1.89
C GLY A 61 -36.62 -15.74 -2.36
N GLY A 62 -37.11 -16.73 -3.11
CA GLY A 62 -36.22 -17.57 -3.90
C GLY A 62 -35.28 -16.66 -4.69
N VAL A 63 -33.97 -16.90 -4.60
CA VAL A 63 -33.04 -16.38 -5.59
C VAL A 63 -33.48 -17.01 -6.90
N ASP A 64 -34.41 -16.35 -7.58
CA ASP A 64 -34.90 -16.75 -8.88
C ASP A 64 -33.78 -16.45 -9.87
N ILE A 65 -33.02 -17.49 -10.17
CA ILE A 65 -32.08 -17.49 -11.28
C ILE A 65 -32.92 -17.66 -12.55
N SER A 66 -33.68 -16.63 -12.90
CA SER A 66 -34.28 -16.51 -14.23
C SER A 66 -33.18 -16.18 -15.23
N ILE A 67 -32.55 -17.22 -15.79
CA ILE A 67 -31.75 -17.10 -17.03
C ILE A 67 -32.74 -17.11 -18.18
N GLY A 68 -33.25 -15.92 -18.53
CA GLY A 68 -34.19 -15.79 -19.65
C GLY A 68 -35.06 -14.53 -19.54
N GLY A 69 -34.46 -13.35 -19.70
CA GLY A 69 -35.23 -12.11 -19.68
C GLY A 69 -34.42 -10.82 -19.73
N GLY A 70 -33.43 -10.70 -20.63
CA GLY A 70 -32.83 -9.42 -21.07
C GLY A 70 -32.15 -8.51 -20.03
N SER A 71 -32.27 -8.79 -18.73
CA SER A 71 -31.64 -8.06 -17.62
C SER A 71 -31.13 -9.09 -16.62
N PRO A 72 -29.87 -8.99 -16.15
CA PRO A 72 -29.34 -9.90 -15.14
C PRO A 72 -30.22 -9.84 -13.88
N SER A 73 -30.49 -10.98 -13.24
CA SER A 73 -31.21 -10.97 -11.96
C SER A 73 -30.45 -10.11 -10.94
N THR A 74 -31.15 -9.31 -10.14
CA THR A 74 -30.55 -8.42 -9.13
C THR A 74 -29.56 -9.15 -8.23
N SER A 75 -29.82 -10.44 -7.94
CA SER A 75 -28.91 -11.32 -7.20
C SER A 75 -27.60 -11.59 -7.94
N ILE A 76 -27.63 -11.86 -9.25
CA ILE A 76 -26.42 -12.05 -10.07
C ILE A 76 -25.60 -10.75 -10.11
N THR A 77 -26.25 -9.60 -10.29
CA THR A 77 -25.57 -8.29 -10.29
C THR A 77 -24.89 -8.00 -8.95
N LEU A 78 -25.56 -8.30 -7.83
CA LEU A 78 -24.95 -8.16 -6.49
C LEU A 78 -23.76 -9.08 -6.29
N ILE A 79 -23.86 -10.35 -6.73
CA ILE A 79 -22.75 -11.30 -6.65
C ILE A 79 -21.55 -10.82 -7.48
N LEU A 80 -21.78 -10.35 -8.71
CA LEU A 80 -20.73 -9.78 -9.53
C LEU A 80 -20.10 -8.52 -8.89
N ALA A 81 -20.92 -7.64 -8.30
CA ALA A 81 -20.44 -6.45 -7.64
C ALA A 81 -19.54 -6.76 -6.43
N ILE A 82 -19.91 -7.73 -5.58
CA ILE A 82 -19.06 -8.14 -4.44
C ILE A 82 -17.77 -8.82 -4.90
N THR A 83 -17.80 -9.57 -6.01
CA THR A 83 -16.61 -10.19 -6.60
C THR A 83 -15.65 -9.12 -7.12
N VAL A 84 -16.14 -8.11 -7.83
CA VAL A 84 -15.29 -7.00 -8.29
C VAL A 84 -14.74 -6.21 -7.10
N LEU A 85 -15.58 -5.94 -6.09
CA LEU A 85 -15.18 -5.19 -4.90
C LEU A 85 -14.10 -5.90 -4.07
N SER A 86 -14.07 -7.24 -4.05
CA SER A 86 -13.05 -7.99 -3.32
C SER A 86 -11.66 -7.95 -3.99
N VAL A 87 -11.63 -7.87 -5.32
CA VAL A 87 -10.39 -7.82 -6.12
C VAL A 87 -9.89 -6.38 -6.31
N ALA A 88 -10.80 -5.40 -6.29
CA ALA A 88 -10.48 -3.99 -6.56
C ALA A 88 -9.31 -3.44 -5.71
N PRO A 89 -9.21 -3.67 -4.39
CA PRO A 89 -8.09 -3.14 -3.60
C PRO A 89 -6.72 -3.63 -4.08
N ALA A 90 -6.62 -4.90 -4.47
CA ALA A 90 -5.37 -5.47 -4.96
C ALA A 90 -4.97 -4.85 -6.31
N VAL A 91 -5.92 -4.71 -7.23
CA VAL A 91 -5.69 -4.09 -8.54
C VAL A 91 -5.30 -2.63 -8.39
N LEU A 92 -5.96 -1.89 -7.51
CA LEU A 92 -5.62 -0.49 -7.24
C LEU A 92 -4.20 -0.35 -6.69
N LEU A 93 -3.75 -1.22 -5.78
CA LEU A 93 -2.37 -1.19 -5.30
C LEU A 93 -1.38 -1.51 -6.42
N LEU A 94 -1.67 -2.48 -7.29
CA LEU A 94 -0.81 -2.84 -8.41
C LEU A 94 -0.71 -1.73 -9.46
N ALA A 95 -1.78 -0.97 -9.69
CA ALA A 95 -1.82 0.15 -10.62
C ALA A 95 -1.26 1.46 -10.03
N THR A 96 -0.51 1.40 -8.93
CA THR A 96 0.11 2.58 -8.28
C THR A 96 1.58 2.30 -7.96
N SER A 97 2.27 3.30 -7.39
CA SER A 97 3.65 3.17 -6.91
C SER A 97 3.84 2.17 -5.74
N PHE A 98 2.76 1.61 -5.19
CA PHE A 98 2.83 0.75 -4.01
C PHE A 98 3.78 -0.43 -4.19
N THR A 99 3.75 -1.08 -5.35
CA THR A 99 4.52 -2.31 -5.65
C THR A 99 6.03 -2.11 -5.48
N LYS A 100 6.62 -1.09 -6.11
CA LYS A 100 8.07 -0.83 -5.98
C LYS A 100 8.45 -0.50 -4.54
N ILE A 101 7.65 0.36 -3.89
CA ILE A 101 7.92 0.85 -2.53
C ILE A 101 7.93 -0.32 -1.54
N ILE A 102 6.89 -1.16 -1.52
CA ILE A 102 6.82 -2.27 -0.55
C ILE A 102 7.92 -3.31 -0.77
N VAL A 103 8.30 -3.56 -2.03
CA VAL A 103 9.38 -4.50 -2.37
C VAL A 103 10.73 -3.96 -1.91
N VAL A 104 11.06 -2.70 -2.21
CA VAL A 104 12.34 -2.09 -1.76
C VAL A 104 12.44 -2.05 -0.23
N LEU A 105 11.37 -1.67 0.46
CA LEU A 105 11.35 -1.66 1.94
C LEU A 105 11.53 -3.08 2.51
N SER A 106 10.90 -4.09 1.89
CA SER A 106 11.04 -5.49 2.29
C SER A 106 12.46 -6.02 2.04
N LEU A 107 13.06 -5.68 0.89
CA LEU A 107 14.44 -6.04 0.58
C LEU A 107 15.43 -5.36 1.55
N THR A 108 15.21 -4.09 1.88
CA THR A 108 16.01 -3.37 2.87
C THR A 108 15.99 -4.08 4.23
N ARG A 109 14.80 -4.46 4.71
CA ARG A 109 14.66 -5.20 5.97
C ARG A 109 15.47 -6.50 5.95
N ASN A 110 15.41 -7.24 4.84
CA ASN A 110 16.15 -8.48 4.67
C ASN A 110 17.67 -8.23 4.63
N ALA A 111 18.12 -7.15 3.97
CA ALA A 111 19.53 -6.78 3.88
C ALA A 111 20.16 -6.50 5.25
N LEU A 112 19.40 -5.84 6.12
CA LEU A 112 19.79 -5.56 7.51
C LEU A 112 19.89 -6.83 8.37
N GLY A 113 19.32 -7.96 7.94
CA GLY A 113 19.35 -9.21 8.68
C GLY A 113 18.46 -9.21 9.92
N MET A 114 17.50 -8.29 10.01
CA MET A 114 16.59 -8.19 11.16
C MET A 114 15.54 -9.30 11.11
N GLN A 115 15.35 -10.01 12.22
CA GLN A 115 14.27 -10.98 12.35
C GLN A 115 12.94 -10.25 12.59
N MET A 116 12.06 -10.26 11.58
CA MET A 116 10.65 -9.81 11.65
C MET A 116 10.39 -8.36 12.08
N SER A 117 11.43 -7.57 12.34
CA SER A 117 11.37 -6.14 12.63
C SER A 117 11.93 -5.35 11.44
N PRO A 118 11.26 -4.27 10.95
CA PRO A 118 9.90 -3.88 11.28
C PRO A 118 8.84 -4.92 10.82
N PRO A 119 7.69 -5.03 11.51
CA PRO A 119 6.59 -5.91 11.10
C PRO A 119 6.08 -5.59 9.69
N ASN A 120 5.56 -6.60 8.99
CA ASN A 120 4.97 -6.42 7.65
C ASN A 120 3.90 -5.32 7.63
N THR A 121 3.08 -5.22 8.68
CA THR A 121 2.04 -4.19 8.81
C THR A 121 2.61 -2.78 8.85
N VAL A 122 3.76 -2.59 9.50
CA VAL A 122 4.44 -1.28 9.54
C VAL A 122 5.01 -0.94 8.16
N LEU A 123 5.65 -1.89 7.48
CA LEU A 123 6.15 -1.69 6.12
C LEU A 123 5.02 -1.38 5.14
N THR A 124 3.90 -2.10 5.21
CA THR A 124 2.71 -1.83 4.42
C THR A 124 2.15 -0.44 4.72
N GLY A 125 2.08 -0.04 6.00
CA GLY A 125 1.61 1.30 6.39
C GLY A 125 2.50 2.41 5.80
N ILE A 126 3.82 2.28 5.91
CA ILE A 126 4.77 3.23 5.31
C ILE A 126 4.61 3.25 3.79
N ALA A 127 4.49 2.08 3.15
CA ALA A 127 4.32 1.98 1.71
C ALA A 127 3.04 2.66 1.23
N LEU A 128 1.93 2.52 1.95
CA LEU A 128 0.67 3.20 1.64
C LEU A 128 0.82 4.73 1.76
N PHE A 129 1.43 5.25 2.83
CA PHE A 129 1.63 6.69 2.98
C PHE A 129 2.56 7.28 1.92
N LEU A 130 3.64 6.58 1.57
CA LEU A 130 4.51 7.00 0.48
C LEU A 130 3.82 6.91 -0.88
N THR A 131 2.94 5.92 -1.08
CA THR A 131 2.12 5.82 -2.30
C THR A 131 1.19 7.01 -2.41
N LEU A 132 0.49 7.39 -1.33
CA LEU A 132 -0.35 8.59 -1.33
C LEU A 132 0.44 9.87 -1.59
N PHE A 133 1.69 9.93 -1.12
CA PHE A 133 2.58 11.06 -1.37
C PHE A 133 2.99 11.16 -2.84
N VAL A 134 3.44 10.04 -3.44
CA VAL A 134 3.88 9.97 -4.85
C VAL A 134 2.69 10.15 -5.81
N MET A 135 1.57 9.48 -5.53
CA MET A 135 0.36 9.54 -6.37
C MET A 135 -0.50 10.79 -6.13
N GLY A 136 -0.09 11.69 -5.23
CA GLY A 136 -0.85 12.90 -4.88
C GLY A 136 -1.31 13.72 -6.10
N PRO A 137 -0.44 14.01 -7.09
CA PRO A 137 -0.83 14.74 -8.30
C PRO A 137 -1.89 14.00 -9.12
N VAL A 138 -1.71 12.69 -9.35
CA VAL A 138 -2.62 11.84 -10.14
C VAL A 138 -4.00 11.79 -9.47
N PHE A 139 -4.06 11.55 -8.14
CA PHE A 139 -5.33 11.54 -7.42
C PHE A 139 -6.02 12.90 -7.41
N SER A 140 -5.25 13.99 -7.32
CA SER A 140 -5.80 15.35 -7.40
C SER A 140 -6.44 15.62 -8.76
N GLU A 141 -5.77 15.18 -9.83
CA GLU A 141 -6.27 15.35 -11.20
C GLU A 141 -7.53 14.53 -11.44
N ILE A 142 -7.52 13.23 -11.12
CA ILE A 142 -8.68 12.35 -11.21
C ILE A 142 -9.86 12.92 -10.41
N ASN A 143 -9.61 13.45 -9.22
CA ASN A 143 -10.67 14.06 -8.42
C ASN A 143 -11.28 15.29 -9.12
N GLY A 144 -10.45 16.14 -9.72
CA GLY A 144 -10.89 17.35 -10.42
C GLY A 144 -11.67 17.07 -11.71
N ILE A 145 -11.20 16.12 -12.53
CA ILE A 145 -11.77 15.87 -13.87
C ILE A 145 -12.89 14.82 -13.87
N ALA A 146 -12.90 13.87 -12.94
CA ALA A 146 -13.85 12.75 -12.92
C ALA A 146 -14.75 12.75 -11.69
N VAL A 147 -14.18 12.79 -10.48
CA VAL A 147 -14.95 12.56 -9.23
C VAL A 147 -15.88 13.73 -8.93
N GLN A 148 -15.38 14.97 -8.91
CA GLN A 148 -16.22 16.14 -8.58
C GLN A 148 -17.34 16.36 -9.61
N PRO A 149 -17.10 16.31 -10.93
CA PRO A 149 -18.17 16.46 -11.91
C PRO A 149 -19.23 15.34 -11.85
N TYR A 150 -18.81 14.10 -11.58
CA TYR A 150 -19.74 12.98 -11.38
C TYR A 150 -20.64 13.20 -10.15
N LEU A 151 -20.05 13.58 -9.01
CA LEU A 151 -20.82 13.86 -7.79
C LEU A 151 -21.77 15.05 -7.95
N ASN A 152 -21.42 16.02 -8.78
CA ASN A 152 -22.26 17.16 -9.12
C ASN A 152 -23.33 16.85 -10.20
N GLY A 153 -23.40 15.61 -10.68
CA GLY A 153 -24.36 15.19 -11.71
C GLY A 153 -24.06 15.72 -13.12
N ALA A 154 -22.87 16.27 -13.34
CA ALA A 154 -22.46 16.83 -14.64
C ALA A 154 -21.99 15.76 -15.64
N MET A 155 -21.72 14.54 -15.19
CA MET A 155 -21.32 13.41 -16.04
C MET A 155 -21.83 12.07 -15.51
N THR A 156 -21.96 11.10 -16.42
CA THR A 156 -22.32 9.71 -16.09
C THR A 156 -21.10 8.93 -15.56
N VAL A 157 -21.34 7.77 -14.94
CA VAL A 157 -20.27 6.87 -14.47
C VAL A 157 -19.30 6.48 -15.60
N SER A 158 -19.83 6.18 -16.79
CA SER A 158 -19.01 5.79 -17.95
C SER A 158 -18.09 6.94 -18.36
N GLN A 159 -18.63 8.16 -18.48
CA GLN A 159 -17.82 9.33 -18.84
C GLN A 159 -16.77 9.66 -17.78
N ALA A 160 -17.12 9.52 -16.49
CA ALA A 160 -16.18 9.72 -15.39
C ALA A 160 -15.03 8.70 -15.44
N TYR A 161 -15.32 7.45 -15.82
CA TYR A 161 -14.30 6.43 -16.03
C TYR A 161 -13.39 6.78 -17.23
N ASP A 162 -13.98 7.16 -18.36
CA ASP A 162 -13.24 7.46 -19.59
C ASP A 162 -12.27 8.63 -19.43
N VAL A 163 -12.65 9.68 -18.68
CA VAL A 163 -11.75 10.80 -18.39
C VAL A 163 -10.82 10.51 -17.21
N GLY A 164 -11.28 9.79 -16.19
CA GLY A 164 -10.52 9.50 -14.98
C GLY A 164 -9.38 8.49 -15.18
N VAL A 165 -9.47 7.63 -16.21
CA VAL A 165 -8.38 6.69 -16.53
C VAL A 165 -7.19 7.37 -17.20
N VAL A 166 -7.36 8.56 -17.78
CA VAL A 166 -6.30 9.23 -18.56
C VAL A 166 -5.09 9.60 -17.70
N PRO A 167 -5.21 10.30 -16.56
CA PRO A 167 -4.05 10.63 -15.73
C PRO A 167 -3.35 9.39 -15.15
N LEU A 168 -4.14 8.34 -14.85
CA LEU A 168 -3.59 7.07 -14.39
C LEU A 168 -2.79 6.38 -15.50
N ARG A 169 -3.30 6.37 -16.74
CA ARG A 169 -2.60 5.81 -17.90
C ARG A 169 -1.29 6.54 -18.15
N GLU A 170 -1.30 7.88 -18.11
CA GLU A 170 -0.09 8.68 -18.29
C GLU A 170 0.95 8.33 -17.24
N PHE A 171 0.57 8.29 -15.96
CA PHE A 171 1.45 7.85 -14.88
C PHE A 171 2.02 6.45 -15.11
N LEU A 172 1.20 5.49 -15.55
CA LEU A 172 1.66 4.14 -15.84
C LEU A 172 2.65 4.10 -17.01
N LEU A 173 2.39 4.83 -18.09
CA LEU A 173 3.26 4.91 -19.26
C LEU A 173 4.62 5.52 -18.91
N ASP A 174 4.62 6.64 -18.20
CA ASP A 174 5.86 7.35 -17.81
C ASP A 174 6.77 6.49 -16.93
N ASN A 175 6.20 5.54 -16.19
CA ASN A 175 6.92 4.64 -15.29
C ASN A 175 7.07 3.21 -15.82
N THR A 176 6.59 2.93 -17.03
CA THR A 176 6.77 1.64 -17.71
C THR A 176 7.96 1.72 -18.65
N ARG A 177 8.83 0.73 -18.58
CA ARG A 177 9.98 0.63 -19.49
C ARG A 177 9.53 0.17 -20.86
N GLU A 178 10.15 0.72 -21.90
CA GLU A 178 9.82 0.40 -23.30
C GLU A 178 10.00 -1.10 -23.63
N ASP A 179 11.05 -1.74 -23.10
CA ASP A 179 11.31 -3.17 -23.34
C ASP A 179 10.18 -4.05 -22.77
N GLU A 180 9.75 -3.75 -21.54
CA GLU A 180 8.70 -4.46 -20.81
C GLU A 180 7.32 -4.21 -21.44
N LEU A 181 7.05 -2.99 -21.91
CA LEU A 181 5.85 -2.66 -22.66
C LEU A 181 5.81 -3.42 -23.98
N SER A 182 6.89 -3.38 -24.75
CA SER A 182 7.02 -4.07 -26.03
C SER A 182 6.87 -5.58 -25.89
N LEU A 183 7.42 -6.16 -24.81
CA LEU A 183 7.25 -7.56 -24.48
C LEU A 183 5.78 -7.90 -24.24
N MET A 184 5.05 -7.11 -23.43
CA MET A 184 3.64 -7.39 -23.16
C MET A 184 2.76 -7.20 -24.39
N VAL A 185 3.02 -6.17 -25.21
CA VAL A 185 2.34 -6.00 -26.50
C VAL A 185 2.58 -7.22 -27.40
N GLY A 186 3.82 -7.69 -27.51
CA GLY A 186 4.14 -8.89 -28.29
C GLY A 186 3.47 -10.17 -27.77
N LEU A 187 3.25 -10.29 -26.46
CA LEU A 187 2.55 -11.44 -25.86
C LEU A 187 1.01 -11.32 -25.90
N SER A 188 0.48 -10.12 -26.02
CA SER A 188 -0.98 -9.87 -26.02
C SER A 188 -1.70 -10.48 -27.22
N GLY A 189 -0.97 -10.68 -28.33
CA GLY A 189 -1.57 -11.07 -29.61
C GLY A 189 -2.45 -9.97 -30.24
N GLU A 190 -2.47 -8.77 -29.66
CA GLU A 190 -3.15 -7.59 -30.20
C GLU A 190 -2.34 -7.02 -31.37
N GLU A 191 -3.02 -6.32 -32.28
CA GLU A 191 -2.35 -5.60 -33.37
C GLU A 191 -1.45 -4.50 -32.78
N ALA A 192 -0.23 -4.38 -33.29
CA ALA A 192 0.77 -3.47 -32.73
C ALA A 192 0.18 -2.04 -32.67
N PRO A 193 0.06 -1.43 -31.47
CA PRO A 193 -0.51 -0.11 -31.32
C PRO A 193 0.28 0.92 -32.13
N THR A 194 -0.42 1.88 -32.74
CA THR A 194 0.21 2.96 -33.50
C THR A 194 0.99 3.93 -32.61
N ASP A 195 0.66 3.97 -31.31
CA ASP A 195 1.30 4.80 -30.29
C ASP A 195 1.20 4.13 -28.91
N ALA A 196 2.12 4.44 -28.00
CA ALA A 196 2.14 3.94 -26.62
C ALA A 196 0.86 4.32 -25.85
N ALA A 197 0.25 5.46 -26.19
CA ALA A 197 -1.02 5.91 -25.62
C ALA A 197 -2.23 5.04 -26.00
N ALA A 198 -2.12 4.25 -27.08
CA ALA A 198 -3.17 3.36 -27.57
C ALA A 198 -3.14 1.96 -26.94
N VAL A 199 -2.15 1.67 -26.07
CA VAL A 199 -2.04 0.37 -25.40
C VAL A 199 -3.21 0.17 -24.43
N SER A 200 -3.82 -1.02 -24.49
CA SER A 200 -4.92 -1.41 -23.60
C SER A 200 -4.46 -1.49 -22.12
N MET A 201 -5.33 -1.11 -21.17
CA MET A 201 -5.00 -1.19 -19.73
C MET A 201 -4.68 -2.62 -19.27
N THR A 202 -5.31 -3.61 -19.90
CA THR A 202 -5.06 -5.04 -19.66
C THR A 202 -3.64 -5.46 -20.02
N THR A 203 -2.99 -4.76 -20.95
CA THR A 203 -1.60 -4.99 -21.36
C THR A 203 -0.63 -4.07 -20.61
N LEU A 204 -1.01 -2.80 -20.40
CA LEU A 204 -0.16 -1.81 -19.71
C LEU A 204 0.06 -2.13 -18.24
N VAL A 205 -0.99 -2.51 -17.49
CA VAL A 205 -0.86 -2.76 -16.04
C VAL A 205 0.15 -3.88 -15.74
N PRO A 206 0.10 -5.06 -16.41
CA PRO A 206 1.14 -6.07 -16.25
C PRO A 206 2.55 -5.59 -16.64
N ALA A 207 2.68 -4.83 -17.74
CA ALA A 207 3.98 -4.28 -18.17
C ALA A 207 4.58 -3.31 -17.13
N PHE A 208 3.74 -2.44 -16.57
CA PHE A 208 4.09 -1.54 -15.48
C PHE A 208 4.55 -2.33 -14.26
N VAL A 209 3.78 -3.33 -13.80
CA VAL A 209 4.14 -4.14 -12.63
C VAL A 209 5.50 -4.82 -12.81
N LEU A 210 5.80 -5.35 -14.01
CA LEU A 210 7.11 -5.93 -14.30
C LEU A 210 8.23 -4.87 -14.25
N SER A 211 8.00 -3.69 -14.82
CA SER A 211 8.94 -2.57 -14.80
C SER A 211 9.25 -2.09 -13.39
N GLU A 212 8.22 -1.99 -12.55
CA GLU A 212 8.30 -1.59 -11.15
C GLU A 212 9.05 -2.63 -10.32
N LEU A 213 8.75 -3.93 -10.51
CA LEU A 213 9.45 -5.02 -9.84
C LEU A 213 10.93 -5.04 -10.20
N LYS A 214 11.28 -4.94 -11.49
CA LYS A 214 12.67 -4.88 -11.94
C LYS A 214 13.42 -3.71 -11.30
N SER A 215 12.80 -2.53 -11.30
CA SER A 215 13.38 -1.33 -10.67
C SER A 215 13.53 -1.52 -9.14
N ALA A 216 12.54 -2.11 -8.48
CA ALA A 216 12.60 -2.41 -7.05
C ALA A 216 13.72 -3.40 -6.69
N PHE A 217 13.93 -4.44 -7.51
CA PHE A 217 15.02 -5.38 -7.32
C PHE A 217 16.38 -4.74 -7.55
N ILE A 218 16.53 -3.84 -8.54
CA ILE A 218 17.77 -3.10 -8.76
C ILE A 218 18.08 -2.21 -7.55
N ILE A 219 17.11 -1.42 -7.08
CA ILE A 219 17.28 -0.56 -5.89
C ILE A 219 17.62 -1.42 -4.67
N GLY A 220 16.85 -2.50 -4.45
CA GLY A 220 17.10 -3.43 -3.35
C GLY A 220 18.49 -4.06 -3.40
N LEU A 221 18.97 -4.47 -4.58
CA LEU A 221 20.31 -5.01 -4.76
C LEU A 221 21.38 -3.99 -4.38
N VAL A 222 21.23 -2.73 -4.83
CA VAL A 222 22.16 -1.64 -4.47
C VAL A 222 22.19 -1.42 -2.96
N VAL A 223 21.04 -1.47 -2.29
CA VAL A 223 20.95 -1.41 -0.81
C VAL A 223 21.62 -2.62 -0.15
N PHE A 224 21.55 -3.81 -0.75
CA PHE A 224 22.15 -5.04 -0.22
C PHE A 224 23.70 -5.03 -0.23
N ILE A 225 24.33 -4.44 -1.24
CA ILE A 225 25.79 -4.47 -1.45
C ILE A 225 26.60 -4.07 -0.20
N PRO A 226 26.39 -2.91 0.44
CA PRO A 226 27.19 -2.52 1.60
C PRO A 226 27.05 -3.50 2.78
N PHE A 227 25.86 -4.04 3.01
CA PHE A 227 25.62 -4.99 4.11
C PHE A 227 26.22 -6.36 3.83
N LEU A 228 26.21 -6.80 2.57
CA LEU A 228 26.86 -8.03 2.14
C LEU A 228 28.38 -7.95 2.33
N VAL A 229 28.99 -6.83 1.98
CA VAL A 229 30.43 -6.60 2.22
C VAL A 229 30.77 -6.66 3.71
N LEU A 230 29.93 -6.05 4.56
CA LEU A 230 30.08 -6.16 6.02
C LEU A 230 29.98 -7.60 6.51
N ASP A 231 29.03 -8.40 6.00
CA ASP A 231 28.91 -9.82 6.36
C ASP A 231 30.16 -10.62 5.98
N MET A 232 30.70 -10.40 4.78
CA MET A 232 31.93 -11.06 4.32
C MET A 232 33.14 -10.69 5.18
N LEU A 233 33.25 -9.42 5.58
CA LEU A 233 34.32 -8.93 6.46
C LEU A 233 34.25 -9.57 7.85
N VAL A 234 33.06 -9.55 8.47
CA VAL A 234 32.84 -10.13 9.80
C VAL A 234 33.07 -11.64 9.78
N SER A 235 32.61 -12.32 8.73
CA SER A 235 32.83 -13.76 8.55
C SER A 235 34.32 -14.10 8.49
N ALA A 236 35.10 -13.35 7.68
CA ALA A 236 36.54 -13.55 7.59
C ALA A 236 37.26 -13.32 8.93
N ALA A 237 36.84 -12.31 9.69
CA ALA A 237 37.40 -12.03 11.02
C ALA A 237 37.07 -13.13 12.03
N LEU A 238 35.82 -13.63 12.07
CA LEU A 238 35.42 -14.73 12.95
C LEU A 238 36.15 -16.03 12.63
N MET A 239 36.29 -16.35 11.34
CA MET A 239 37.05 -17.50 10.88
C MET A 239 38.53 -17.40 11.29
N SER A 240 39.12 -16.20 11.21
CA SER A 240 40.49 -15.95 11.68
C SER A 240 40.67 -16.13 13.19
N MET A 241 39.62 -15.95 13.99
CA MET A 241 39.65 -16.20 15.44
C MET A 241 39.35 -17.66 15.80
N GLY A 242 39.06 -18.53 14.82
CA GLY A 242 38.70 -19.92 15.04
C GLY A 242 37.25 -20.14 15.52
N MET A 243 36.40 -19.10 15.51
CA MET A 243 35.00 -19.20 15.92
C MET A 243 34.10 -19.69 14.78
N MET A 244 34.24 -20.97 14.40
CA MET A 244 33.45 -21.55 13.30
C MET A 244 31.97 -21.79 13.64
N MET A 245 31.61 -21.84 14.93
CA MET A 245 30.27 -22.20 15.39
C MET A 245 29.31 -21.01 15.53
N VAL A 246 29.82 -19.77 15.51
CA VAL A 246 28.99 -18.57 15.67
C VAL A 246 28.53 -18.10 14.28
N PRO A 247 27.23 -18.05 13.99
CA PRO A 247 26.74 -17.52 12.72
C PRO A 247 27.20 -16.07 12.52
N PRO A 248 27.93 -15.75 11.44
CA PRO A 248 28.48 -14.40 11.25
C PRO A 248 27.42 -13.29 11.23
N VAL A 249 26.21 -13.61 10.78
CA VAL A 249 25.07 -12.69 10.71
C VAL A 249 24.69 -12.12 12.09
N ILE A 250 24.80 -12.92 13.16
CA ILE A 250 24.48 -12.46 14.52
C ILE A 250 25.49 -11.40 14.98
N VAL A 251 26.75 -11.58 14.60
CA VAL A 251 27.84 -10.65 14.95
C VAL A 251 27.82 -9.41 14.08
N SER A 252 27.45 -9.52 12.79
CA SER A 252 27.40 -8.39 11.87
C SER A 252 26.18 -7.49 12.06
N LEU A 253 25.06 -8.01 12.55
CA LEU A 253 23.80 -7.27 12.76
C LEU A 253 23.98 -5.93 13.50
N PRO A 254 24.63 -5.84 14.69
CA PRO A 254 24.79 -4.55 15.36
C PRO A 254 25.60 -3.54 14.52
N PHE A 255 26.59 -3.99 13.76
CA PHE A 255 27.36 -3.12 12.87
C PHE A 255 26.53 -2.63 11.69
N LYS A 256 25.69 -3.50 11.10
CA LYS A 256 24.76 -3.11 10.03
C LYS A 256 23.77 -2.05 10.51
N LEU A 257 23.19 -2.24 11.69
CA LEU A 257 22.25 -1.28 12.27
C LEU A 257 22.93 0.05 12.57
N LEU A 258 24.15 0.03 13.13
CA LEU A 258 24.92 1.24 13.37
C LEU A 258 25.20 1.98 12.07
N LEU A 259 25.71 1.29 11.05
CA LEU A 259 25.97 1.88 9.74
C LEU A 259 24.69 2.49 9.16
N PHE A 260 23.59 1.76 9.19
CA PHE A 260 22.30 2.20 8.64
C PHE A 260 21.75 3.45 9.36
N VAL A 261 21.87 3.53 10.68
CA VAL A 261 21.43 4.71 11.43
C VAL A 261 22.37 5.90 11.23
N VAL A 262 23.69 5.68 11.18
CA VAL A 262 24.69 6.75 10.99
C VAL A 262 24.54 7.44 9.64
N VAL A 263 24.16 6.69 8.59
CA VAL A 263 23.93 7.27 7.25
C VAL A 263 22.50 7.77 7.04
N ASP A 264 21.65 7.70 8.07
CA ASP A 264 20.22 8.00 7.96
C ASP A 264 19.53 7.19 6.84
N GLY A 265 19.72 5.86 6.89
CA GLY A 265 19.35 4.96 5.80
C GLY A 265 17.87 4.98 5.42
N TRP A 266 16.96 5.22 6.37
CA TRP A 266 15.53 5.38 6.07
C TRP A 266 15.26 6.62 5.22
N ALA A 267 15.92 7.74 5.52
CA ALA A 267 15.79 8.96 4.73
C ALA A 267 16.37 8.77 3.33
N LEU A 268 17.54 8.12 3.21
CA LEU A 268 18.16 7.82 1.91
C LEU A 268 17.25 6.93 1.04
N ILE A 269 16.70 5.86 1.59
CA ILE A 269 15.83 4.94 0.85
C ILE A 269 14.53 5.64 0.43
N THR A 270 13.93 6.41 1.33
CA THR A 270 12.70 7.14 1.03
C THR A 270 12.93 8.17 -0.07
N THR A 271 14.05 8.91 0.00
CA THR A 271 14.42 9.90 -1.02
C THR A 271 14.69 9.23 -2.37
N ALA A 272 15.40 8.10 -2.38
CA ALA A 272 15.66 7.34 -3.61
C ALA A 272 14.38 6.77 -4.23
N LEU A 273 13.44 6.30 -3.40
CA LEU A 273 12.14 5.81 -3.86
C LEU A 273 11.28 6.92 -4.46
N VAL A 274 11.09 8.02 -3.74
CA VAL A 274 10.28 9.15 -4.21
C VAL A 274 10.92 9.78 -5.45
N GLY A 275 12.25 9.96 -5.45
CA GLY A 275 13.00 10.46 -6.60
C GLY A 275 13.06 9.50 -7.79
N SER A 276 12.54 8.27 -7.68
CA SER A 276 12.45 7.34 -8.81
C SER A 276 11.18 7.49 -9.65
N TYR A 277 10.24 8.35 -9.22
CA TYR A 277 8.95 8.60 -9.87
C TYR A 277 8.84 10.04 -10.43
N GLY A 278 9.96 10.77 -10.52
CA GLY A 278 10.00 12.16 -10.97
C GLY A 278 11.30 12.52 -11.67
#